data_AF-A0A2P8PVV3-F1
#
_entry.id   AF-A0A2P8PVV3-F1
#
_cell.length_a   1.000
_cell.length_b   1.000
_cell.length_c   1.000
_cell.angle_alpha   90.00
_cell.angle_beta   90.00
_cell.angle_gamma   90.00
#
_symmetry.space_group_name_H-M   'P 1'
#
loop_
_entity.id
_entity.type
_entity.pdbx_description
1 polymer ?
#
loop_
_entity_poly.entity_id
_entity_poly.type
_entity_poly.pdbx_seq_one_letter_code
_entity_poly.pdbx_strand_id
1 'polypeptide(L)'
;MSVSPSAPASAGSTASTEARTPTQAELLDFVRRTAADAELIASLPLDPEGRTWVRLEGPGGSEAWLIGWPPGTGTGWHDHAESVGAFLTASGELKENSLVARLPTDGWKTLELNEGIDRERLLSAGKGRSFGQHHVHEVLNESTEEHAVSVHAYYPPLPRISRYSRTGQVLRLEQVERPEDWQ
;
A
#
# COMPACT_ATOMS: atom_id res chain seq x y z
N MET A 1 42.70 36.10 -44.41
CA MET A 1 43.36 35.59 -43.19
C MET A 1 42.39 35.85 -42.04
N SER A 2 41.43 34.94 -41.89
CA SER A 2 41.21 34.11 -40.69
C SER A 2 40.12 34.68 -39.80
N VAL A 3 38.88 34.31 -40.11
CA VAL A 3 37.72 34.43 -39.23
C VAL A 3 37.67 33.18 -38.34
N SER A 4 37.70 33.37 -37.03
CA SER A 4 37.60 32.30 -36.03
C SER A 4 36.16 31.77 -35.98
N PRO A 5 35.92 30.45 -35.96
CA PRO A 5 34.58 29.91 -35.74
C PRO A 5 34.27 29.86 -34.23
N SER A 6 33.10 30.38 -33.87
CA SER A 6 32.49 30.24 -32.54
C SER A 6 32.14 28.76 -32.28
N ALA A 7 32.52 28.25 -31.11
CA ALA A 7 32.13 26.92 -30.65
C ALA A 7 30.64 26.90 -30.26
N PRO A 8 29.91 25.80 -30.53
CA PRO A 8 28.54 25.66 -30.03
C PRO A 8 28.57 25.37 -28.52
N ALA A 9 27.69 26.04 -27.79
CA ALA A 9 27.41 25.76 -26.40
C ALA A 9 26.82 24.34 -26.27
N SER A 10 27.44 23.52 -25.42
CA SER A 10 26.91 22.21 -25.03
C SER A 10 25.56 22.39 -24.35
N ALA A 11 24.48 22.08 -25.07
CA ALA A 11 23.18 21.87 -24.46
C ALA A 11 23.31 20.69 -23.50
N GLY A 12 23.22 20.95 -22.21
CA GLY A 12 23.11 19.91 -21.21
C GLY A 12 21.87 19.08 -21.52
N SER A 13 22.06 17.81 -21.88
CA SER A 13 20.98 16.83 -21.84
C SER A 13 20.49 16.77 -20.40
N THR A 14 19.34 17.40 -20.14
CA THR A 14 18.47 17.01 -19.04
C THR A 14 18.06 15.57 -19.33
N ALA A 15 18.85 14.61 -18.85
CA ALA A 15 18.44 13.23 -18.79
C ALA A 15 17.17 13.22 -17.95
N SER A 16 16.02 13.11 -18.62
CA SER A 16 14.78 12.67 -18.02
C SER A 16 15.10 11.36 -17.30
N THR A 17 15.17 11.40 -15.97
CA THR A 17 15.24 10.21 -15.14
C THR A 17 14.03 9.37 -15.49
N GLU A 18 14.17 8.39 -16.39
CA GLU A 18 13.16 7.37 -16.56
C GLU A 18 12.93 6.77 -15.18
N ALA A 19 11.72 6.95 -14.65
CA ALA A 19 11.37 6.47 -13.31
C ALA A 19 11.53 4.95 -13.32
N ARG A 20 12.61 4.46 -12.73
CA ARG A 20 12.88 3.04 -12.57
C ARG A 20 11.76 2.43 -11.73
N THR A 21 11.17 1.33 -12.21
CA THR A 21 10.20 0.52 -11.47
C THR A 21 10.81 0.08 -10.12
N PRO A 22 10.20 0.46 -8.99
CA PRO A 22 10.66 0.04 -7.67
C PRO A 22 10.36 -1.45 -7.44
N THR A 23 11.30 -2.12 -6.79
CA THR A 23 11.17 -3.49 -6.32
C THR A 23 10.39 -3.55 -5.01
N GLN A 24 9.86 -4.72 -4.65
CA GLN A 24 9.23 -4.95 -3.34
C GLN A 24 10.16 -4.61 -2.15
N ALA A 25 11.47 -4.84 -2.32
CA ALA A 25 12.46 -4.49 -1.30
C ALA A 25 12.60 -2.97 -1.15
N GLU A 26 12.64 -2.23 -2.25
CA GLU A 26 12.69 -0.75 -2.23
C GLU A 26 11.42 -0.14 -1.63
N LEU A 27 10.23 -0.72 -1.91
CA LEU A 27 8.99 -0.31 -1.26
C LEU A 27 9.01 -0.60 0.25
N LEU A 28 9.51 -1.77 0.66
CA LEU A 28 9.64 -2.13 2.07
C LEU A 28 10.63 -1.22 2.81
N ASP A 29 11.75 -0.88 2.18
CA ASP A 29 12.74 0.04 2.76
C ASP A 29 12.21 1.47 2.82
N PHE A 30 11.38 1.89 1.86
CA PHE A 30 10.66 3.15 1.95
C PHE A 30 9.74 3.18 3.18
N VAL A 31 8.80 2.24 3.31
CA VAL A 31 7.85 2.26 4.44
C VAL A 31 8.55 2.15 5.80
N ARG A 32 9.68 1.43 5.87
CA ARG A 32 10.52 1.36 7.09
C ARG A 32 11.12 2.70 7.47
N ARG A 33 11.71 3.43 6.52
CA ARG A 33 12.30 4.75 6.79
C ARG A 33 11.24 5.77 7.16
N THR A 34 10.12 5.78 6.43
CA THR A 34 9.00 6.69 6.69
C THR A 34 8.39 6.45 8.06
N ALA A 35 8.19 5.19 8.46
CA ALA A 35 7.65 4.87 9.78
C ALA A 35 8.60 5.18 10.96
N ALA A 36 9.90 5.32 10.68
CA ALA A 36 10.89 5.75 11.68
C ALA A 36 10.96 7.27 11.83
N ASP A 37 10.31 8.05 10.96
CA ASP A 37 10.23 9.51 11.07
C ASP A 37 9.14 9.91 12.08
N ALA A 38 9.54 10.09 13.34
CA ALA A 38 8.62 10.38 14.43
C ALA A 38 7.86 11.71 14.23
N GLU A 39 8.46 12.71 13.60
CA GLU A 39 7.80 14.00 13.35
C GLU A 39 6.70 13.85 12.30
N LEU A 40 6.98 13.12 11.21
CA LEU A 40 5.97 12.80 10.21
C LEU A 40 4.82 11.98 10.78
N ILE A 41 5.11 10.95 11.58
CA ILE A 41 4.08 10.11 12.20
C ILE A 41 3.21 10.94 13.15
N ALA A 42 3.82 11.82 13.96
CA ALA A 42 3.09 12.69 14.87
C ALA A 42 2.28 13.79 14.16
N SER A 43 2.58 14.10 12.88
CA SER A 43 1.86 15.11 12.11
C SER A 43 0.49 14.65 11.60
N LEU A 44 0.21 13.33 11.60
CA LEU A 44 -1.06 12.80 11.14
C LEU A 44 -2.18 13.16 12.14
N PRO A 45 -3.21 13.92 11.74
CA PRO A 45 -4.37 14.11 12.58
C PRO A 45 -5.11 12.77 12.74
N LEU A 46 -5.29 12.33 13.98
CA LEU A 46 -6.06 11.13 14.30
C LEU A 46 -7.51 11.53 14.59
N ASP A 47 -8.42 10.95 13.82
CA ASP A 47 -9.86 11.05 14.05
C ASP A 47 -10.30 9.82 14.87
N PRO A 48 -11.03 9.97 15.99
CA PRO A 48 -11.53 8.85 16.76
C PRO A 48 -12.66 8.06 16.07
N GLU A 49 -13.37 8.67 15.12
CA GLU A 49 -14.52 8.05 14.44
C GLU A 49 -14.17 7.54 13.05
N GLY A 50 -13.27 8.24 12.35
CA GLY A 50 -12.90 7.97 10.97
C GLY A 50 -11.45 7.51 10.79
N ARG A 51 -11.19 6.67 9.78
CA ARG A 51 -9.82 6.45 9.30
C ARG A 51 -9.28 7.75 8.72
N THR A 52 -8.06 8.13 9.04
CA THR A 52 -7.38 9.29 8.44
C THR A 52 -6.27 8.86 7.52
N TRP A 53 -5.99 9.65 6.48
CA TRP A 53 -4.89 9.36 5.56
C TRP A 53 -4.27 10.63 4.99
N VAL A 54 -2.96 10.56 4.76
CA VAL A 54 -2.18 11.59 4.08
C VAL A 54 -1.36 10.92 2.99
N ARG A 55 -1.37 11.51 1.78
CA ARG A 55 -0.57 11.03 0.66
C ARG A 55 0.89 11.37 0.86
N LEU A 56 1.77 10.43 0.51
CA LEU A 56 3.23 10.57 0.57
C LEU A 56 3.84 10.47 -0.83
N GLU A 57 5.03 11.05 -1.00
CA GLU A 57 5.83 10.85 -2.21
C GLU A 57 6.57 9.51 -2.13
N GLY A 58 6.04 8.50 -2.83
CA GLY A 58 6.63 7.17 -2.88
C GLY A 58 7.72 7.03 -3.97
N PRO A 59 8.65 6.06 -3.82
CA PRO A 59 9.73 5.85 -4.78
C PRO A 59 9.23 5.42 -6.16
N GLY A 60 9.90 5.91 -7.22
CA GLY A 60 9.63 5.46 -8.59
C GLY A 60 8.20 5.75 -9.09
N GLY A 61 7.51 6.73 -8.49
CA GLY A 61 6.12 7.04 -8.80
C GLY A 61 5.11 6.10 -8.14
N SER A 62 5.51 5.33 -7.13
CA SER A 62 4.58 4.51 -6.34
C SER A 62 3.58 5.38 -5.58
N GLU A 63 2.37 4.86 -5.44
CA GLU A 63 1.36 5.48 -4.58
C GLU A 63 1.63 5.12 -3.12
N ALA A 64 1.74 6.12 -2.24
CA ALA A 64 2.08 5.91 -0.84
C ALA A 64 1.19 6.73 0.10
N TRP A 65 0.92 6.17 1.27
CA TRP A 65 -0.03 6.72 2.25
C TRP A 65 0.47 6.52 3.67
N LEU A 66 0.26 7.53 4.50
CA LEU A 66 0.27 7.43 5.95
C LEU A 66 -1.20 7.29 6.40
N ILE A 67 -1.51 6.28 7.21
CA ILE A 67 -2.90 5.92 7.55
C ILE A 67 -3.05 5.79 9.07
N GLY A 68 -4.07 6.46 9.62
CA GLY A 68 -4.46 6.41 11.02
C GLY A 68 -5.70 5.53 11.21
N TRP A 69 -5.63 4.57 12.12
CA TRP A 69 -6.62 3.52 12.33
C TRP A 69 -7.27 3.71 13.69
N PRO A 70 -8.54 4.14 13.76
CA PRO A 70 -9.25 4.18 15.02
C PRO A 70 -9.41 2.78 15.63
N PRO A 71 -9.60 2.70 16.96
CA PRO A 71 -9.92 1.45 17.63
C PRO A 71 -11.10 0.71 16.98
N GLY A 72 -10.97 -0.61 16.82
CA GLY A 72 -12.00 -1.49 16.26
C GLY A 72 -12.22 -1.38 14.75
N THR A 73 -11.41 -0.62 14.03
CA THR A 73 -11.60 -0.42 12.57
C THR A 73 -10.83 -1.43 11.73
N GLY A 74 -11.30 -1.65 10.50
CA GLY A 74 -10.68 -2.58 9.57
C GLY A 74 -10.95 -2.23 8.12
N THR A 75 -10.14 -2.77 7.20
CA THR A 75 -10.34 -2.55 5.75
C THR A 75 -11.45 -3.40 5.14
N GLY A 76 -11.79 -4.52 5.80
CA GLY A 76 -12.40 -5.66 5.12
C GLY A 76 -11.44 -6.31 4.12
N TRP A 77 -11.84 -7.46 3.56
CA TRP A 77 -11.04 -8.20 2.57
C TRP A 77 -10.94 -7.43 1.26
N HIS A 78 -9.73 -7.30 0.74
CA HIS A 78 -9.50 -6.61 -0.53
C HIS A 78 -8.22 -7.07 -1.24
N ASP A 79 -8.15 -6.80 -2.55
CA ASP A 79 -6.95 -6.97 -3.37
C ASP A 79 -6.30 -5.63 -3.75
N HIS A 80 -5.21 -5.71 -4.51
CA HIS A 80 -4.44 -4.57 -5.01
C HIS A 80 -4.27 -4.64 -6.54
N ALA A 81 -5.16 -5.36 -7.21
CA ALA A 81 -5.06 -5.66 -8.64
C ALA A 81 -3.66 -6.20 -9.02
N GLU A 82 -3.05 -5.62 -10.06
CA GLU A 82 -1.68 -5.95 -10.52
C GLU A 82 -0.54 -5.30 -9.71
N SER A 83 -0.86 -4.56 -8.64
CA SER A 83 0.15 -3.85 -7.84
C SER A 83 0.89 -4.81 -6.91
N VAL A 84 2.19 -4.58 -6.76
CA VAL A 84 2.95 -5.05 -5.60
C VAL A 84 2.94 -3.95 -4.54
N GLY A 85 3.19 -4.32 -3.29
CA GLY A 85 3.21 -3.31 -2.24
C GLY A 85 3.99 -3.70 -1.00
N ALA A 86 4.07 -2.75 -0.08
CA ALA A 86 4.58 -2.95 1.25
C ALA A 86 3.81 -2.09 2.25
N PHE A 87 3.69 -2.57 3.47
CA PHE A 87 3.15 -1.79 4.57
C PHE A 87 3.84 -2.10 5.89
N LEU A 88 3.83 -1.14 6.80
CA LEU A 88 4.44 -1.25 8.12
C LEU A 88 3.68 -0.44 9.16
N THR A 89 3.47 -1.02 10.34
CA THR A 89 2.89 -0.35 11.50
C THR A 89 3.93 0.58 12.12
N ALA A 90 3.68 1.88 12.11
CA ALA A 90 4.54 2.90 12.71
C ALA A 90 4.29 3.06 14.21
N SER A 91 3.02 3.00 14.64
CA SER A 91 2.62 3.03 16.04
C SER A 91 1.39 2.16 16.29
N GLY A 92 1.19 1.74 17.55
CA GLY A 92 0.14 0.80 17.92
C GLY A 92 0.41 -0.61 17.39
N GLU A 93 -0.67 -1.32 17.07
CA GLU A 93 -0.64 -2.69 16.59
C GLU A 93 -1.74 -2.90 15.54
N LEU A 94 -1.38 -3.58 14.46
CA LEU A 94 -2.33 -4.00 13.43
C LEU A 94 -2.26 -5.51 13.26
N LYS A 95 -3.39 -6.10 12.90
CA LYS A 95 -3.50 -7.50 12.51
C LYS A 95 -3.75 -7.61 11.01
N GLU A 96 -3.01 -8.48 10.35
CA GLU A 96 -3.22 -8.86 8.95
C GLU A 96 -3.80 -10.27 8.90
N ASN A 97 -4.98 -10.43 8.31
CA ASN A 97 -5.44 -11.73 7.80
C ASN A 97 -5.24 -11.75 6.29
N SER A 98 -4.61 -12.80 5.75
CA SER A 98 -4.27 -12.90 4.32
C SER A 98 -4.49 -14.30 3.76
N LEU A 99 -4.66 -14.37 2.44
CA LEU A 99 -4.80 -15.63 1.71
C LEU A 99 -3.49 -15.97 0.98
N VAL A 100 -2.91 -17.14 1.23
CA VAL A 100 -1.77 -17.67 0.46
C VAL A 100 -2.25 -18.44 -0.78
N ALA A 101 -3.02 -17.75 -1.62
CA ALA A 101 -3.50 -18.28 -2.90
C ALA A 101 -3.32 -17.21 -3.98
N ARG A 102 -3.02 -17.66 -5.22
CA ARG A 102 -3.09 -16.77 -6.38
C ARG A 102 -4.53 -16.74 -6.85
N LEU A 103 -5.26 -15.73 -6.43
CA LEU A 103 -6.64 -15.56 -6.83
C LEU A 103 -6.70 -14.82 -8.18
N PRO A 104 -7.57 -15.24 -9.11
CA PRO A 104 -7.85 -14.44 -10.29
C PRO A 104 -8.35 -13.06 -9.84
N THR A 105 -7.96 -12.01 -10.55
CA THR A 105 -8.35 -10.62 -10.20
C THR A 105 -9.62 -10.17 -10.93
N ASP A 106 -10.13 -10.97 -11.87
CA ASP A 106 -11.30 -10.66 -12.68
C ASP A 106 -12.06 -11.93 -13.12
N GLY A 107 -13.24 -11.73 -13.73
CA GLY A 107 -14.00 -12.82 -14.35
C GLY A 107 -14.78 -13.72 -13.39
N TRP A 108 -14.84 -13.40 -12.10
CA TRP A 108 -15.60 -14.16 -11.10
C TRP A 108 -16.38 -13.24 -10.15
N LYS A 109 -17.45 -13.80 -9.57
CA LYS A 109 -18.21 -13.14 -8.48
C LYS A 109 -18.13 -13.91 -7.16
N THR A 110 -17.94 -15.22 -7.23
CA THR A 110 -17.79 -16.08 -6.06
C THR A 110 -16.72 -17.12 -6.33
N LEU A 111 -15.87 -17.37 -5.34
CA LEU A 111 -14.83 -18.35 -5.39
C LEU A 111 -14.86 -19.19 -4.11
N GLU A 112 -14.78 -20.51 -4.26
CA GLU A 112 -14.58 -21.43 -3.16
C GLU A 112 -13.07 -21.64 -2.96
N LEU A 113 -12.61 -21.42 -1.74
CA LEU A 113 -11.21 -21.43 -1.36
C LEU A 113 -10.84 -22.80 -0.78
N ASN A 114 -9.65 -23.28 -1.13
CA ASN A 114 -9.09 -24.47 -0.49
C ASN A 114 -8.85 -24.22 1.00
N GLU A 115 -8.91 -25.30 1.80
CA GLU A 115 -8.52 -25.26 3.20
C GLU A 115 -7.02 -24.95 3.38
N GLY A 116 -6.68 -24.37 4.53
CA GLY A 116 -5.28 -24.14 4.93
C GLY A 116 -4.57 -22.99 4.23
N ILE A 117 -5.29 -22.16 3.46
CA ILE A 117 -4.72 -20.97 2.79
C ILE A 117 -4.71 -19.72 3.68
N ASP A 118 -5.26 -19.79 4.89
CA ASP A 118 -5.32 -18.66 5.82
C ASP A 118 -3.99 -18.38 6.48
N ARG A 119 -3.60 -17.11 6.55
CA ARG A 119 -2.44 -16.65 7.33
C ARG A 119 -2.81 -15.42 8.13
N GLU A 120 -2.44 -15.45 9.41
CA GLU A 120 -2.59 -14.34 10.34
C GLU A 120 -1.20 -13.81 10.71
N ARG A 121 -1.09 -12.49 10.88
CA ARG A 121 0.09 -11.84 11.44
C ARG A 121 -0.31 -10.71 12.36
N LEU A 122 0.35 -10.64 13.51
CA LEU A 122 0.34 -9.48 14.37
C LEU A 122 1.53 -8.56 14.01
N LEU A 123 1.24 -7.30 13.77
CA LEU A 123 2.17 -6.29 13.28
C LEU A 123 2.18 -5.13 14.27
N SER A 124 2.93 -5.30 15.35
CA SER A 124 3.26 -4.24 16.31
C SER A 124 4.08 -3.13 15.64
N ALA A 125 4.25 -1.98 16.30
CA ALA A 125 5.15 -0.92 15.86
C ALA A 125 6.52 -1.45 15.39
N GLY A 126 6.97 -0.97 14.22
CA GLY A 126 8.20 -1.42 13.55
C GLY A 126 8.07 -2.73 12.76
N LYS A 127 6.90 -3.38 12.75
CA LYS A 127 6.64 -4.61 11.99
C LYS A 127 5.83 -4.33 10.74
N GLY A 128 6.27 -4.93 9.65
CA GLY A 128 5.70 -4.75 8.33
C GLY A 128 6.30 -5.73 7.33
N ARG A 129 5.77 -5.74 6.12
CA ARG A 129 6.20 -6.66 5.06
C ARG A 129 5.84 -6.13 3.68
N SER A 130 6.51 -6.69 2.67
CA SER A 130 6.07 -6.61 1.29
C SER A 130 5.12 -7.74 0.92
N PHE A 131 4.39 -7.54 -0.17
CA PHE A 131 3.55 -8.51 -0.81
C PHE A 131 3.60 -8.38 -2.34
N GLY A 132 3.33 -9.49 -3.03
CA GLY A 132 3.29 -9.56 -4.48
C GLY A 132 1.89 -9.30 -5.04
N GLN A 133 1.76 -9.47 -6.35
CA GLN A 133 0.48 -9.40 -7.04
C GLN A 133 -0.50 -10.45 -6.50
N HIS A 134 -1.81 -10.18 -6.68
CA HIS A 134 -2.90 -11.06 -6.22
C HIS A 134 -2.95 -11.24 -4.69
N HIS A 135 -2.31 -10.37 -3.93
CA HIS A 135 -2.35 -10.39 -2.47
C HIS A 135 -3.73 -9.92 -1.99
N VAL A 136 -4.47 -10.84 -1.37
CA VAL A 136 -5.77 -10.58 -0.77
C VAL A 136 -5.63 -10.64 0.74
N HIS A 137 -5.98 -9.52 1.40
CA HIS A 137 -5.89 -9.41 2.84
C HIS A 137 -6.95 -8.47 3.41
N GLU A 138 -7.07 -8.48 4.73
CA GLU A 138 -7.66 -7.42 5.52
C GLU A 138 -6.67 -6.99 6.60
N VAL A 139 -6.72 -5.70 6.93
CA VAL A 139 -5.93 -5.11 8.00
C VAL A 139 -6.88 -4.54 9.04
N LEU A 140 -6.65 -4.91 10.30
CA LEU A 140 -7.52 -4.63 11.43
C LEU A 140 -6.74 -3.93 12.54
N ASN A 141 -7.33 -2.90 13.14
CA ASN A 141 -6.97 -2.45 14.47
C ASN A 141 -7.96 -3.08 15.47
N GLU A 142 -7.59 -4.21 16.07
CA GLU A 142 -8.43 -4.92 17.06
C GLU A 142 -8.41 -4.28 18.45
N SER A 143 -7.57 -3.25 18.66
CA SER A 143 -7.57 -2.46 19.89
C SER A 143 -8.93 -1.80 20.11
N THR A 144 -9.36 -1.71 21.36
CA THR A 144 -10.59 -1.00 21.77
C THR A 144 -10.32 0.41 22.28
N GLU A 145 -9.05 0.80 22.44
CA GLU A 145 -8.65 2.05 23.10
C GLU A 145 -7.60 2.82 22.30
N GLU A 146 -6.59 2.12 21.78
CA GLU A 146 -5.44 2.70 21.10
C GLU A 146 -5.64 2.82 19.58
N HIS A 147 -5.28 3.98 19.02
CA HIS A 147 -5.07 4.13 17.58
C HIS A 147 -3.81 3.39 17.13
N ALA A 148 -3.84 2.91 15.88
CA ALA A 148 -2.64 2.49 15.18
C ALA A 148 -2.34 3.44 14.02
N VAL A 149 -1.08 3.50 13.62
CA VAL A 149 -0.66 4.25 12.42
C VAL A 149 0.20 3.34 11.55
N SER A 150 -0.02 3.36 10.24
CA SER A 150 0.78 2.59 9.29
C SER A 150 1.19 3.41 8.07
N VAL A 151 2.28 2.99 7.44
CA VAL A 151 2.73 3.50 6.14
C VAL A 151 2.52 2.41 5.11
N HIS A 152 1.92 2.77 3.97
CA HIS A 152 1.66 1.88 2.84
C HIS A 152 2.29 2.43 1.56
N ALA A 153 2.77 1.56 0.68
CA ALA A 153 3.25 1.92 -0.64
C ALA A 153 2.92 0.83 -1.67
N TYR A 154 2.50 1.25 -2.87
CA TYR A 154 2.02 0.38 -3.95
C TYR A 154 2.62 0.79 -5.29
N TYR A 155 3.09 -0.19 -6.07
CA TYR A 155 3.56 0.04 -7.43
C TYR A 155 3.07 -1.07 -8.41
N PRO A 156 2.60 -0.70 -9.61
CA PRO A 156 2.21 0.66 -10.01
C PRO A 156 1.16 1.26 -9.05
N PRO A 157 0.88 2.58 -9.11
CA PRO A 157 -0.24 3.19 -8.39
C PRO A 157 -1.51 2.36 -8.54
N LEU A 158 -2.33 2.31 -7.49
CA LEU A 158 -3.44 1.37 -7.44
C LEU A 158 -4.45 1.71 -8.54
N PRO A 159 -4.65 0.83 -9.54
CA PRO A 159 -5.57 1.11 -10.64
C PRO A 159 -7.01 0.85 -10.24
N ARG A 160 -7.21 0.00 -9.23
CA ARG A 160 -8.48 -0.36 -8.61
C ARG A 160 -8.23 -1.12 -7.30
N ILE A 161 -9.25 -1.22 -6.47
CA ILE A 161 -9.33 -2.12 -5.31
C ILE A 161 -10.60 -2.95 -5.45
N SER A 162 -10.47 -4.27 -5.41
CA SER A 162 -11.63 -5.16 -5.29
C SER A 162 -11.92 -5.42 -3.82
N ARG A 163 -13.16 -5.22 -3.38
CA ARG A 163 -13.64 -5.53 -2.03
C ARG A 163 -14.36 -6.86 -2.01
N TYR A 164 -14.12 -7.64 -0.97
CA TYR A 164 -14.72 -8.95 -0.81
C TYR A 164 -15.41 -9.11 0.53
N SER A 165 -16.49 -9.89 0.53
CA SER A 165 -17.00 -10.53 1.74
C SER A 165 -16.50 -11.98 1.80
N ARG A 166 -16.42 -12.50 3.02
CA ARG A 166 -15.98 -13.88 3.25
C ARG A 166 -16.92 -14.60 4.23
N THR A 167 -17.41 -15.76 3.80
CA THR A 167 -18.22 -16.66 4.63
C THR A 167 -17.64 -18.06 4.56
N GLY A 168 -16.92 -18.47 5.61
CA GLY A 168 -16.17 -19.72 5.61
C GLY A 168 -15.12 -19.75 4.49
N GLN A 169 -15.25 -20.75 3.61
CA GLN A 169 -14.37 -20.93 2.44
C GLN A 169 -14.83 -20.14 1.21
N VAL A 170 -15.94 -19.40 1.29
CA VAL A 170 -16.47 -18.66 0.15
C VAL A 170 -16.01 -17.21 0.20
N LEU A 171 -15.31 -16.77 -0.84
CA LEU A 171 -14.97 -15.36 -1.08
C LEU A 171 -15.91 -14.82 -2.17
N ARG A 172 -16.55 -13.67 -1.91
CA ARG A 172 -17.48 -13.03 -2.84
C ARG A 172 -17.00 -11.63 -3.15
N LEU A 173 -16.94 -11.28 -4.44
CA LEU A 173 -16.69 -9.92 -4.91
C LEU A 173 -17.93 -9.06 -4.65
N GLU A 174 -17.76 -8.02 -3.85
CA GLU A 174 -18.83 -7.07 -3.49
C GLU A 174 -18.75 -5.80 -4.32
N GLN A 175 -17.54 -5.24 -4.45
CA GLN A 175 -17.33 -3.96 -5.10
C GLN A 175 -15.96 -3.91 -5.77
N VAL A 176 -15.86 -3.11 -6.83
CA VAL A 176 -14.58 -2.72 -7.43
C VAL A 176 -14.53 -1.20 -7.41
N GLU A 177 -13.59 -0.65 -6.65
CA GLU A 177 -13.34 0.78 -6.50
C GLU A 177 -12.22 1.19 -7.44
N ARG A 178 -12.29 2.40 -7.99
CA ARG A 178 -11.25 3.04 -8.80
C ARG A 178 -10.73 4.31 -8.11
N PRO A 179 -9.60 4.88 -8.53
CA PRO A 179 -9.05 6.10 -7.93
C PRO A 179 -10.04 7.27 -7.82
N GLU A 180 -10.95 7.42 -8.78
CA GLU A 180 -12.03 8.41 -8.75
C GLU A 180 -13.05 8.21 -7.61
N ASP A 181 -13.16 7.01 -7.05
CA ASP A 181 -14.07 6.68 -5.96
C ASP A 181 -13.46 6.97 -4.57
N TRP A 182 -12.18 7.34 -4.50
CA TRP A 182 -11.44 7.56 -3.24
C TRP A 182 -11.30 9.06 -2.87
N GLN A 183 -12.06 9.93 -3.53
CA GLN A 183 -12.05 11.39 -3.31
C GLN A 183 -12.89 11.83 -2.11
#